data_AF-A0A510JYR3-F1
#
_entry.id   AF-A0A510JYR3-F1
#
_cell.length_a   1.000
_cell.length_b   1.000
_cell.length_c   1.000
_cell.angle_alpha   90.00
_cell.angle_beta   90.00
_cell.angle_gamma   90.00
#
_symmetry.space_group_name_H-M   'P 1'
#
loop_
_entity.id
_entity.type
_entity.pdbx_description
1 polymer ?
#
loop_
_entity_poly.entity_id
_entity_poly.type
_entity_poly.pdbx_seq_one_letter_code
_entity_poly.pdbx_strand_id
1 'polypeptide(L)'
;MSDENDKKWFDKKISRRDFLKKAGMVGAGAAIGASGAGAIFANMFSGKTNQIVGNEEISFYGKHQPGIATPVQKNVYFAVLDLHSTDKEEIKQMFKDWTDYSEKLMKGELIAPELKNHLVPPIDTGETVGLNPYRLTVTFGISPSFLDKLKLDNKKLDEFKDLPHFPRDQIKDKYKD
;
A
#
# COMPACT_ATOMS: atom_id res chain seq x y z
N MET A 1 0.71 -35.38 64.68
CA MET A 1 1.76 -35.69 63.69
C MET A 1 1.07 -35.80 62.34
N SER A 2 1.65 -35.15 61.32
CA SER A 2 1.35 -35.19 59.86
C SER A 2 -0.04 -34.74 59.37
N ASP A 3 -0.23 -33.85 58.40
CA ASP A 3 0.72 -33.14 57.53
C ASP A 3 0.09 -31.85 56.99
N GLU A 4 0.90 -30.80 56.93
CA GLU A 4 0.56 -29.40 56.68
C GLU A 4 0.78 -28.99 55.22
N ASN A 5 0.50 -29.88 54.25
CA ASN A 5 0.96 -29.71 52.86
C ASN A 5 -0.08 -29.39 51.77
N ASP A 6 -1.37 -29.30 52.09
CA ASP A 6 -2.42 -29.13 51.05
C ASP A 6 -2.74 -27.69 50.62
N LYS A 7 -2.03 -26.68 51.15
CA LYS A 7 -2.35 -25.25 50.88
C LYS A 7 -1.30 -24.48 50.08
N LYS A 8 -0.49 -25.12 49.23
CA LYS A 8 0.55 -24.42 48.44
C LYS A 8 0.45 -24.52 46.91
N TRP A 9 -0.62 -25.10 46.35
CA TRP A 9 -0.72 -25.19 44.90
C TRP A 9 -1.27 -23.93 44.22
N PHE A 10 -2.20 -23.22 44.87
CA PHE A 10 -2.95 -22.13 44.24
C PHE A 10 -2.28 -20.74 44.33
N ASP A 11 -1.25 -20.56 45.15
CA ASP A 11 -0.61 -19.24 45.38
C ASP A 11 0.65 -18.97 44.54
N LYS A 12 0.90 -19.78 43.50
CA LYS A 12 2.05 -19.55 42.62
C LYS A 12 1.70 -18.45 41.61
N LYS A 13 2.17 -17.21 41.86
CA LYS A 13 2.08 -16.09 40.91
C LYS A 13 2.58 -16.53 39.53
N ILE A 14 1.66 -16.63 38.57
CA ILE A 14 1.98 -16.98 37.19
C ILE A 14 2.83 -15.85 36.60
N SER A 15 4.10 -16.15 36.33
CA SER A 15 5.01 -15.23 35.66
C SER A 15 4.58 -15.01 34.21
N ARG A 16 4.79 -13.80 33.66
CA ARG A 16 4.56 -13.49 32.22
C ARG A 16 5.23 -14.52 31.30
N ARG A 17 6.35 -15.09 31.73
CA ARG A 17 7.08 -16.14 31.01
C ARG A 17 6.36 -17.48 31.01
N ASP A 18 5.69 -17.83 32.11
CA ASP A 18 4.88 -19.06 32.19
C ASP A 18 3.56 -18.91 31.42
N PHE A 19 3.00 -17.71 31.38
CA PHE A 19 1.86 -17.39 30.51
C PHE A 19 2.23 -17.56 29.03
N LEU A 20 3.37 -17.01 28.58
CA LEU A 20 3.82 -17.14 27.20
C LEU A 20 4.18 -18.59 26.82
N LYS A 21 4.79 -19.35 27.74
CA LYS A 21 5.06 -20.78 27.54
C LYS A 21 3.77 -21.59 27.39
N LYS A 22 2.75 -21.30 28.20
CA LYS A 22 1.44 -21.96 28.12
C LYS A 22 0.62 -21.51 26.90
N ALA A 23 0.66 -20.24 26.54
CA ALA A 23 0.03 -19.72 25.33
C ALA A 23 0.67 -20.30 24.05
N GLY A 24 1.99 -20.54 24.05
CA GLY A 24 2.69 -21.24 22.98
C GLY A 24 2.26 -22.71 22.81
N MET A 25 1.81 -23.36 23.89
CA MET A 25 1.27 -24.73 23.83
C MET A 25 -0.22 -24.78 23.41
N VAL A 26 -0.97 -23.68 23.53
CA VAL A 26 -2.35 -23.56 23.01
C VAL A 26 -2.37 -22.98 21.59
N GLY A 27 -1.24 -22.45 21.10
CA GLY A 27 -1.04 -21.90 19.76
C GLY A 27 -0.98 -22.92 18.61
N ALA A 28 -1.44 -24.15 18.84
CA ALA A 28 -1.65 -25.18 17.82
C ALA A 28 -3.10 -25.68 17.89
N GLY A 29 -4.06 -24.77 17.65
CA GLY A 29 -5.45 -25.13 17.38
C GLY A 29 -6.44 -24.93 18.55
N ALA A 30 -7.43 -24.07 18.30
CA ALA A 30 -8.74 -23.98 18.96
C ALA A 30 -8.79 -23.48 20.42
N ALA A 31 -9.08 -22.17 20.60
CA ALA A 31 -9.89 -21.69 21.74
C ALA A 31 -10.37 -20.23 21.62
N ILE A 32 -11.09 -19.85 20.53
CA ILE A 32 -12.28 -18.95 20.60
C ILE A 32 -13.19 -19.36 19.43
N GLY A 33 -13.73 -20.57 19.51
CA GLY A 33 -14.78 -21.06 18.62
C GLY A 33 -16.02 -21.34 19.45
N ALA A 34 -16.84 -20.31 19.67
CA ALA A 34 -18.17 -20.47 20.26
C ALA A 34 -19.20 -19.48 19.70
N SER A 35 -18.75 -18.33 19.18
CA SER A 35 -19.54 -17.53 18.26
C SER A 35 -19.00 -17.77 16.84
N GLY A 36 -19.86 -18.17 15.90
CA GLY A 36 -19.48 -18.41 14.50
C GLY A 36 -18.76 -17.23 13.81
N ALA A 37 -18.72 -16.06 14.45
CA ALA A 37 -17.91 -14.91 14.06
C ALA A 37 -16.41 -15.25 13.94
N GLY A 38 -15.82 -16.03 14.87
CA GLY A 38 -14.38 -16.32 14.86
C GLY A 38 -13.91 -17.07 13.61
N ALA A 39 -14.73 -17.99 13.11
CA ALA A 39 -14.46 -18.72 11.86
C ALA A 39 -14.67 -17.85 10.62
N ILE A 40 -15.61 -16.90 10.65
CA ILE A 40 -15.84 -15.93 9.55
C ILE A 40 -14.68 -14.94 9.47
N PHE A 41 -14.24 -14.37 10.60
CA PHE A 41 -13.08 -13.50 10.66
C PHE A 41 -11.80 -14.27 10.29
N ALA A 42 -11.62 -15.49 10.80
CA ALA A 42 -10.50 -16.32 10.39
C ALA A 42 -10.50 -16.59 8.88
N ASN A 43 -11.62 -16.91 8.24
CA ASN A 43 -11.66 -17.09 6.77
C ASN A 43 -11.48 -15.79 5.98
N MET A 44 -11.93 -14.64 6.50
CA MET A 44 -11.74 -13.33 5.87
C MET A 44 -10.26 -12.89 5.89
N PHE A 45 -9.51 -13.26 6.94
CA PHE A 45 -8.08 -12.99 7.07
C PHE A 45 -7.16 -14.15 6.66
N SER A 46 -7.68 -15.38 6.59
CA SER A 46 -6.97 -16.62 6.18
C SER A 46 -7.27 -17.00 4.73
N GLY A 47 -7.87 -16.10 3.96
CA GLY A 47 -7.64 -16.13 2.52
C GLY A 47 -6.15 -16.12 2.33
N LYS A 48 -5.55 -17.31 2.11
CA LYS A 48 -4.19 -17.45 1.63
C LYS A 48 -4.14 -16.48 0.46
N THR A 49 -3.49 -15.34 0.64
CA THR A 49 -3.10 -14.48 -0.46
C THR A 49 -2.09 -15.32 -1.19
N ASN A 50 -2.57 -16.26 -2.01
CA ASN A 50 -1.77 -16.82 -3.08
C ASN A 50 -1.24 -15.57 -3.75
N GLN A 51 0.08 -15.34 -3.66
CA GLN A 51 0.68 -14.32 -4.48
C GLN A 51 0.27 -14.71 -5.89
N ILE A 52 -0.63 -13.92 -6.47
CA ILE A 52 -1.11 -14.16 -7.81
C ILE A 52 0.05 -13.69 -8.68
N VAL A 53 0.97 -14.62 -8.93
CA VAL A 53 2.08 -14.45 -9.87
C VAL A 53 1.47 -14.77 -11.22
N GLY A 54 1.15 -13.75 -12.00
CA GLY A 54 0.39 -13.96 -13.23
C GLY A 54 0.41 -12.78 -14.17
N ASN A 55 -0.09 -13.07 -15.37
CA ASN A 55 -0.20 -12.19 -16.52
C ASN A 55 -1.43 -11.27 -16.47
N GLU A 56 -2.01 -11.10 -15.29
CA GLU A 56 -3.30 -10.46 -15.11
C GLU A 56 -3.18 -8.95 -15.27
N GLU A 57 -4.10 -8.39 -16.04
CA GLU A 57 -4.35 -6.97 -16.12
C GLU A 57 -5.22 -6.54 -14.94
N ILE A 58 -4.86 -5.43 -14.29
CA ILE A 58 -5.71 -4.77 -13.31
C ILE A 58 -6.31 -3.54 -13.99
N SER A 59 -7.64 -3.41 -13.96
CA SER A 59 -8.31 -2.26 -14.59
C SER A 59 -7.86 -0.95 -13.95
N PHE A 60 -7.45 0.01 -14.79
CA PHE A 60 -7.14 1.37 -14.35
C PHE A 60 -8.40 2.14 -13.96
N TYR A 61 -9.50 1.92 -14.68
CA TYR A 61 -10.77 2.61 -14.44
C TYR A 61 -11.62 1.92 -13.38
N GLY A 62 -12.14 2.72 -12.46
CA GLY A 62 -13.05 2.28 -11.42
C GLY A 62 -13.49 3.44 -10.53
N LYS A 63 -14.36 3.14 -9.56
CA LYS A 63 -14.77 4.14 -8.56
C LYS A 63 -13.60 4.59 -7.67
N HIS A 64 -12.65 3.68 -7.42
CA HIS A 64 -11.46 3.90 -6.61
C HIS A 64 -10.22 3.57 -7.43
N GLN A 65 -9.12 4.29 -7.20
CA GLN A 65 -7.87 4.01 -7.88
C GLN A 65 -7.36 2.59 -7.54
N PRO A 66 -6.73 1.90 -8.51
CA PRO A 66 -6.03 0.64 -8.27
C PRO A 66 -4.81 0.88 -7.36
N GLY A 67 -4.29 -0.19 -6.74
CA GLY A 67 -3.14 -0.14 -5.84
C GLY A 67 -3.47 0.10 -4.36
N ILE A 68 -4.74 0.37 -4.02
CA ILE A 68 -5.20 0.56 -2.62
C ILE A 68 -5.79 -0.73 -2.04
N ALA A 69 -6.91 -1.19 -2.60
CA ALA A 69 -7.55 -2.45 -2.23
C ALA A 69 -7.05 -3.65 -3.08
N THR A 70 -6.21 -3.37 -4.09
CA THR A 70 -5.55 -4.40 -4.89
C THR A 70 -4.68 -5.28 -3.99
N PRO A 71 -4.68 -6.62 -4.18
CA PRO A 71 -3.77 -7.49 -3.42
C PRO A 71 -2.32 -7.06 -3.56
N VAL A 72 -1.58 -7.11 -2.45
CA VAL A 72 -0.19 -6.64 -2.35
C VAL A 72 0.70 -7.26 -3.43
N GLN A 73 1.46 -6.41 -4.11
CA GLN A 73 2.42 -6.78 -5.16
C GLN A 73 3.82 -7.04 -4.58
N LYS A 74 4.67 -7.71 -5.37
CA LYS A 74 6.04 -8.06 -4.96
C LYS A 74 7.01 -6.87 -4.95
N ASN A 75 6.83 -5.93 -5.87
CA ASN A 75 7.73 -4.80 -6.09
C ASN A 75 6.96 -3.48 -5.95
N VAL A 76 7.65 -2.41 -5.56
CA VAL A 76 7.09 -1.06 -5.49
C VAL A 76 8.13 -0.04 -5.97
N TYR A 77 7.68 0.91 -6.77
CA TYR A 77 8.40 2.15 -7.04
C TYR A 77 7.58 3.29 -6.45
N PHE A 78 8.22 4.11 -5.62
CA PHE A 78 7.58 5.25 -4.96
C PHE A 78 8.35 6.52 -5.32
N ALA A 79 7.63 7.50 -5.86
CA ALA A 79 8.18 8.79 -6.26
C ALA A 79 7.34 9.92 -5.68
N VAL A 80 8.02 10.93 -5.13
CA VAL A 80 7.44 12.20 -4.72
C VAL A 80 8.02 13.26 -5.65
N LEU A 81 7.16 14.07 -6.25
CA LEU A 81 7.54 14.98 -7.33
C LEU A 81 6.99 16.38 -7.04
N ASP A 82 7.85 17.37 -7.23
CA ASP A 82 7.46 18.78 -7.16
C ASP A 82 6.99 19.29 -8.52
N LEU A 83 5.92 20.10 -8.49
CA LEU A 83 5.50 20.84 -9.68
C LEU A 83 6.59 21.83 -10.11
N HIS A 84 6.96 21.84 -11.38
CA HIS A 84 7.85 22.87 -11.93
C HIS A 84 7.10 24.15 -12.32
N SER A 85 5.85 24.02 -12.76
CA SER A 85 4.98 25.12 -13.19
C SER A 85 3.85 25.37 -12.18
N THR A 86 3.26 26.57 -12.24
CA THR A 86 2.00 26.90 -11.53
C THR A 86 0.85 27.18 -12.50
N ASP A 87 1.07 27.00 -13.81
CA ASP A 87 0.02 27.12 -14.81
C ASP A 87 -0.96 25.94 -14.69
N LYS A 88 -2.22 26.26 -14.39
CA LYS A 88 -3.27 25.26 -14.17
C LYS A 88 -3.62 24.50 -15.44
N GLU A 89 -3.48 25.10 -16.62
CA GLU A 89 -3.78 24.41 -17.88
C GLU A 89 -2.67 23.41 -18.24
N GLU A 90 -1.41 23.78 -18.06
CA GLU A 90 -0.27 22.84 -18.22
C GLU A 90 -0.40 21.65 -17.27
N ILE A 91 -0.74 21.90 -15.99
CA ILE A 91 -0.88 20.84 -14.99
C ILE A 91 -2.08 19.93 -15.29
N LYS A 92 -3.21 20.50 -15.73
CA LYS A 92 -4.35 19.69 -16.18
C LYS A 92 -3.97 18.80 -17.36
N GLN A 93 -3.20 19.34 -18.31
CA GLN A 93 -2.75 18.56 -19.46
C GLN A 93 -1.82 17.43 -19.04
N MET A 94 -0.85 17.71 -18.16
CA MET A 94 0.04 16.70 -17.58
C MET A 94 -0.76 15.55 -16.94
N PHE A 95 -1.78 15.84 -16.12
CA PHE A 95 -2.61 14.78 -15.52
C PHE A 95 -3.41 13.98 -16.56
N LYS A 96 -3.88 14.60 -17.65
CA LYS A 96 -4.55 13.88 -18.74
C LYS A 96 -3.58 12.94 -19.45
N ASP A 97 -2.37 13.41 -19.75
CA ASP A 97 -1.34 12.61 -20.41
C ASP A 97 -0.92 11.43 -19.51
N TRP A 98 -0.67 11.68 -18.23
CA TRP A 98 -0.36 10.62 -17.26
C TRP A 98 -1.50 9.62 -17.09
N THR A 99 -2.75 10.05 -17.21
CA THR A 99 -3.92 9.16 -17.17
C THR A 99 -3.92 8.22 -18.39
N ASP A 100 -3.72 8.77 -19.60
CA ASP A 100 -3.63 7.98 -20.84
C ASP A 100 -2.45 7.00 -20.78
N TYR A 101 -1.29 7.45 -20.32
CA TYR A 101 -0.08 6.63 -20.27
C TYR A 101 -0.22 5.50 -19.25
N SER A 102 -0.76 5.80 -18.06
CA SER A 102 -0.97 4.80 -17.02
C SER A 102 -1.93 3.71 -17.46
N GLU A 103 -2.99 4.08 -18.19
CA GLU A 103 -3.98 3.11 -18.67
C GLU A 103 -3.35 2.11 -19.66
N LYS A 104 -2.58 2.61 -20.62
CA LYS A 104 -1.82 1.78 -21.58
C LYS A 104 -0.79 0.91 -20.88
N LEU A 105 0.02 1.49 -20.01
CA LEU A 105 1.05 0.74 -19.26
C LEU A 105 0.42 -0.38 -18.42
N MET A 106 -0.71 -0.13 -17.77
CA MET A 106 -1.40 -1.14 -16.96
C MET A 106 -2.02 -2.26 -17.79
N LYS A 107 -2.30 -2.02 -19.08
CA LYS A 107 -2.64 -3.04 -20.08
C LYS A 107 -1.42 -3.75 -20.69
N GLY A 108 -0.21 -3.25 -20.42
CA GLY A 108 1.02 -3.70 -21.07
C GLY A 108 1.13 -3.24 -22.52
N GLU A 109 0.43 -2.17 -22.87
CA GLU A 109 0.54 -1.50 -24.16
C GLU A 109 1.65 -0.45 -24.13
N LEU A 110 2.23 -0.17 -25.30
CA LEU A 110 3.17 0.95 -25.45
C LEU A 110 2.44 2.27 -25.35
N ILE A 111 3.08 3.27 -24.75
CA ILE A 111 2.54 4.62 -24.59
C ILE A 111 2.35 5.29 -25.96
N ALA A 112 3.31 5.08 -26.85
CA ALA A 112 3.32 5.58 -28.22
C ALA A 112 3.86 4.52 -29.19
N PRO A 113 3.38 4.50 -30.44
CA PRO A 113 3.93 3.60 -31.46
C PRO A 113 5.39 3.95 -31.76
N GLU A 114 6.16 2.94 -32.15
CA GLU A 114 7.55 3.13 -32.60
C GLU A 114 7.62 4.14 -33.74
N LEU A 115 8.57 5.07 -33.64
CA LEU A 115 8.78 6.08 -34.66
C LEU A 115 9.44 5.43 -35.88
N LYS A 116 8.83 5.60 -37.06
CA LYS A 116 9.43 5.17 -38.35
C LYS A 116 10.77 5.84 -38.64
N ASN A 117 11.01 7.01 -38.04
CA ASN A 117 12.25 7.76 -38.17
C ASN A 117 13.10 7.58 -36.91
N HIS A 118 14.17 6.81 -37.02
CA HIS A 118 15.09 6.54 -35.90
C HIS A 118 16.04 7.71 -35.55
N LEU A 119 15.99 8.82 -36.29
CA LEU A 119 16.80 10.02 -36.01
C LEU A 119 16.15 10.96 -34.99
N VAL A 120 14.91 10.68 -34.56
CA VAL A 120 14.21 11.42 -33.50
C VAL A 120 14.12 10.56 -32.25
N PRO A 121 14.27 11.13 -31.04
CA PRO A 121 14.09 10.39 -29.80
C PRO A 121 12.71 9.74 -29.76
N PRO A 122 12.62 8.45 -29.38
CA PRO A 122 11.33 7.78 -29.26
C PRO A 122 10.55 8.37 -28.07
N ILE A 123 9.23 8.36 -28.17
CA ILE A 123 8.33 8.86 -27.12
C ILE A 123 8.21 7.85 -25.98
N ASP A 124 8.26 6.56 -26.31
CA ASP A 124 8.31 5.43 -25.38
C ASP A 124 9.73 4.84 -25.42
N THR A 125 10.33 4.55 -24.28
CA THR A 125 11.70 4.03 -24.18
C THR A 125 11.81 2.57 -24.66
N GLY A 126 10.69 1.87 -24.84
CA GLY A 126 10.61 0.53 -25.42
C GLY A 126 11.13 -0.59 -24.52
N GLU A 127 11.51 -0.29 -23.27
CA GLU A 127 12.03 -1.23 -22.29
C GLU A 127 11.00 -2.29 -21.88
N THR A 128 9.71 -2.01 -22.12
CA THR A 128 8.60 -2.88 -21.79
C THR A 128 8.05 -3.65 -22.99
N VAL A 129 8.60 -3.47 -24.20
CA VAL A 129 8.14 -4.18 -25.40
C VAL A 129 8.25 -5.69 -25.19
N GLY A 130 7.13 -6.39 -25.35
CA GLY A 130 7.04 -7.84 -25.19
C GLY A 130 6.97 -8.32 -23.73
N LEU A 131 6.91 -7.42 -22.76
CA LEU A 131 6.61 -7.75 -21.37
C LEU A 131 5.10 -7.78 -21.13
N ASN A 132 4.67 -8.63 -20.22
CA ASN A 132 3.30 -8.61 -19.71
C ASN A 132 3.11 -7.41 -18.75
N PRO A 133 1.90 -6.87 -18.55
CA PRO A 133 1.64 -5.85 -17.52
C PRO A 133 2.03 -6.26 -16.09
N TYR A 134 2.16 -7.56 -15.79
CA TYR A 134 2.54 -8.10 -14.47
C TYR A 134 1.73 -7.51 -13.32
N ARG A 135 0.42 -7.32 -13.55
CA ARG A 135 -0.51 -6.70 -12.59
C ARG A 135 -0.10 -5.30 -12.17
N LEU A 136 0.62 -4.54 -13.01
CA LEU A 136 1.01 -3.16 -12.73
C LEU A 136 -0.20 -2.34 -12.27
N THR A 137 0.01 -1.51 -11.26
CA THR A 137 -0.95 -0.49 -10.84
C THR A 137 -0.22 0.82 -10.63
N VAL A 138 -0.78 1.91 -11.16
CA VAL A 138 -0.30 3.26 -10.92
C VAL A 138 -1.33 4.01 -10.09
N THR A 139 -0.89 4.65 -9.01
CA THR A 139 -1.77 5.37 -8.07
C THR A 139 -1.22 6.77 -7.87
N PHE A 140 -2.08 7.78 -8.03
CA PHE A 140 -1.70 9.18 -7.86
C PHE A 140 -2.24 9.73 -6.54
N GLY A 141 -1.41 10.51 -5.85
CA GLY A 141 -1.76 11.30 -4.68
C GLY A 141 -1.35 12.76 -4.89
N ILE A 142 -2.04 13.66 -4.18
CA ILE A 142 -1.65 15.08 -4.10
C ILE A 142 -1.35 15.44 -2.65
N SER A 143 -0.34 16.25 -2.44
CA SER A 143 0.07 16.73 -1.12
C SER A 143 -0.66 18.03 -0.73
N PRO A 144 -0.63 18.42 0.55
CA PRO A 144 -1.01 19.77 0.98
C PRO A 144 -0.25 20.87 0.23
N SER A 145 1.06 20.70 0.06
CA SER A 145 1.93 21.67 -0.63
C SER A 145 1.55 21.86 -2.10
N PHE A 146 1.04 20.83 -2.79
CA PHE A 146 0.49 20.95 -4.14
C PHE A 146 -0.70 21.92 -4.20
N LEU A 147 -1.64 21.81 -3.25
CA LEU A 147 -2.82 22.69 -3.21
C LEU A 147 -2.43 24.13 -2.88
N ASP A 148 -1.53 24.30 -1.91
CA ASP A 148 -1.03 25.61 -1.48
C ASP A 148 -0.32 26.31 -2.66
N LYS A 149 0.54 25.59 -3.40
CA LYS A 149 1.26 26.09 -4.57
C LYS A 149 0.34 26.55 -5.71
N LEU A 150 -0.82 25.90 -5.88
CA LEU A 150 -1.83 26.25 -6.89
C LEU A 150 -2.91 27.21 -6.40
N LYS A 151 -2.80 27.68 -5.15
CA LYS A 151 -3.79 28.53 -4.48
C LYS A 151 -5.18 27.91 -4.54
N LEU A 152 -5.26 26.64 -4.14
CA LEU A 152 -6.48 25.81 -4.10
C LEU A 152 -6.83 25.46 -2.64
N ASP A 153 -6.60 26.39 -1.72
CA ASP A 153 -6.78 26.19 -0.27
C ASP A 153 -8.21 25.74 0.08
N ASN A 154 -9.19 26.20 -0.69
CA ASN A 154 -10.61 25.81 -0.54
C ASN A 154 -10.90 24.34 -0.92
N LYS A 155 -9.91 23.58 -1.40
CA LYS A 155 -10.00 22.16 -1.70
C LYS A 155 -9.22 21.30 -0.71
N LYS A 156 -8.55 21.91 0.27
CA LYS A 156 -7.80 21.20 1.30
C LYS A 156 -8.76 20.43 2.20
N LEU A 157 -8.43 19.17 2.48
CA LEU A 157 -9.19 18.31 3.38
C LEU A 157 -8.79 18.57 4.84
N ASP A 158 -9.69 18.35 5.79
CA ASP A 158 -9.41 18.54 7.22
C ASP A 158 -8.33 17.58 7.73
N GLU A 159 -8.11 16.47 7.03
CA GLU A 159 -7.08 15.47 7.26
C GLU A 159 -5.70 15.90 6.78
N PHE A 160 -5.57 16.95 5.96
CA PHE A 160 -4.29 17.48 5.46
C PHE A 160 -3.60 18.35 6.51
N LYS A 161 -3.41 17.78 7.70
CA LYS A 161 -2.69 18.38 8.83
C LYS A 161 -1.32 17.76 8.93
N ASP A 162 -0.36 18.58 9.34
CA ASP A 162 0.99 18.09 9.62
C ASP A 162 0.93 17.01 10.70
N LEU A 163 1.71 15.95 10.49
CA LEU A 163 1.87 14.93 11.50
C LEU A 163 2.58 15.54 12.71
N PRO A 164 2.12 15.24 13.94
CA PRO A 164 2.83 15.70 15.13
C PRO A 164 4.22 15.07 15.17
N HIS A 165 5.14 15.72 15.86
CA HIS A 165 6.44 15.10 16.13
C HIS A 165 6.26 13.86 17.01
N PHE A 166 6.82 12.73 16.58
CA PHE A 166 6.84 11.51 17.37
C PHE A 166 8.21 11.30 18.03
N PRO A 167 8.24 10.75 19.27
CA PRO A 167 9.51 10.39 19.90
C PRO A 167 10.33 9.47 19.00
N ARG A 168 11.58 9.83 18.76
CA ARG A 168 12.56 9.12 17.89
C ARG A 168 12.37 9.31 16.39
N ASP A 169 11.61 10.31 15.94
CA ASP A 169 11.67 10.71 14.53
C ASP A 169 13.10 11.11 14.15
N GLN A 170 13.60 10.51 13.07
CA GLN A 170 14.90 10.84 12.46
C GLN A 170 14.70 11.24 10.99
N ILE A 171 13.63 11.99 10.73
CA ILE A 171 13.29 12.44 9.38
C ILE A 171 14.30 13.48 8.93
N LYS A 172 14.98 13.21 7.81
CA LYS A 172 15.93 14.15 7.20
C LYS A 172 15.13 15.21 6.45
N ASP A 173 15.49 16.48 6.59
CA ASP A 173 14.72 17.60 6.02
C ASP A 173 14.57 17.52 4.50
N LYS A 174 15.56 17.00 3.78
CA LYS A 174 15.47 16.78 2.32
C LYS A 174 14.44 15.74 1.86
N TYR A 175 13.84 15.01 2.81
CA TYR A 175 12.78 14.02 2.56
C TYR A 175 11.50 14.40 3.32
N LYS A 176 11.42 15.63 3.84
CA LYS A 176 10.18 16.24 4.28
C LYS A 176 9.58 17.00 3.11
N ASP A 177 8.28 16.84 2.93
CA ASP A 177 7.45 17.79 2.17
C ASP A 177 7.00 18.93 3.09
#